data_AF-A0A3D4UNW9-F1
#
_entry.id   AF-A0A3D4UNW9-F1
#
_cell.length_a   1.000
_cell.length_b   1.000
_cell.length_c   1.000
_cell.angle_alpha   90.00
_cell.angle_beta   90.00
_cell.angle_gamma   90.00
#
_symmetry.space_group_name_H-M   'P 1'
#
loop_
_entity.id
_entity.type
_entity.pdbx_description
1 polymer ?
#
loop_
_entity_poly.entity_id
_entity_poly.type
_entity_poly.pdbx_seq_one_letter_code
_entity_poly.pdbx_strand_id
1 'polypeptide(L)'
;MPVRATILGIVDPHAEELTPLSHPRLTAIGLLMWSFGAMISVLMVWCMRSAEVLRDIGVSAWMPSRFAWAGVGGLMISMIGAATLIRPHPGVTRREALRCSIGVSLYAALLFVYHAIYIGHDVISPSPIFAPGGDALGRSVLRVLMFLLVAGIVWGVRPAALGLAVRSVIVRTGRVDRQSLLAVLASLGIAALGDLLSIATHFSPVSIADIISIVSVVVISLGSVLFTVGMVNICIDTVRIYPVLVRPGVG
;
A
#
# COMPACT_ATOMS: atom_id res chain seq x y z
N MET A 1 16.80 -14.59 24.38
CA MET A 1 16.20 -15.93 24.13
C MET A 1 17.00 -16.68 23.07
N PRO A 2 18.18 -17.21 23.43
CA PRO A 2 19.02 -18.04 22.55
C PRO A 2 18.57 -19.51 22.52
N VAL A 3 18.05 -20.03 23.64
CA VAL A 3 17.91 -21.48 23.89
C VAL A 3 17.00 -22.24 22.91
N ARG A 4 15.88 -21.66 22.46
CA ARG A 4 14.95 -22.36 21.53
C ARG A 4 15.46 -22.42 20.09
N ALA A 5 16.15 -21.38 19.62
CA ALA A 5 16.80 -21.39 18.30
C ALA A 5 17.95 -22.41 18.27
N THR A 6 18.68 -22.53 19.39
CA THR A 6 19.70 -23.58 19.56
C THR A 6 19.10 -24.99 19.51
N ILE A 7 17.96 -25.25 20.16
CA ILE A 7 17.30 -26.57 20.11
C ILE A 7 16.79 -26.89 18.69
N LEU A 8 16.17 -25.93 18.00
CA LEU A 8 15.67 -26.17 16.63
C LEU A 8 16.82 -26.38 15.63
N GLY A 9 17.93 -25.64 15.76
CA GLY A 9 19.13 -25.85 14.94
C GLY A 9 19.84 -27.18 15.22
N ILE A 10 19.63 -27.79 16.39
CA ILE A 10 20.13 -29.14 16.72
C ILE A 10 19.22 -30.22 16.11
N VAL A 11 17.90 -30.01 16.12
CA VAL A 11 16.92 -31.00 15.63
C VAL A 11 16.75 -30.96 14.10
N ASP A 12 16.81 -29.78 13.49
CA ASP A 12 16.78 -29.59 12.04
C ASP A 12 17.73 -28.45 11.61
N PRO A 13 19.03 -28.76 11.37
CA PRO A 13 20.01 -27.77 10.95
C PRO A 13 19.75 -27.19 9.56
N HIS A 14 18.81 -27.73 8.79
CA HIS A 14 18.44 -27.26 7.45
C HIS A 14 17.09 -26.51 7.43
N ALA A 15 16.48 -26.26 8.59
CA ALA A 15 15.26 -25.47 8.66
C ALA A 15 15.46 -24.14 7.92
N GLU A 16 14.69 -23.91 6.85
CA GLU A 16 14.82 -22.71 6.00
C GLU A 16 14.72 -21.40 6.80
N GLU A 17 14.07 -21.46 7.97
CA GLU A 17 13.94 -20.38 8.94
C GLU A 17 15.27 -19.91 9.57
N LEU A 18 16.28 -20.79 9.59
CA LEU A 18 17.63 -20.50 10.11
C LEU A 18 18.59 -19.95 9.04
N THR A 19 18.17 -19.91 7.76
CA THR A 19 19.03 -19.39 6.69
C THR A 19 19.32 -17.90 6.90
N PRO A 20 20.61 -17.49 6.97
CA PRO A 20 20.97 -16.11 7.22
C PRO A 20 20.49 -15.21 6.08
N LEU A 21 19.97 -14.03 6.45
CA LEU A 21 19.67 -12.97 5.50
C LEU A 21 20.97 -12.47 4.88
N SER A 22 20.97 -12.19 3.58
CA SER A 22 22.17 -11.68 2.90
C SER A 22 22.57 -10.29 3.42
N HIS A 23 21.58 -9.42 3.65
CA HIS A 23 21.79 -8.06 4.14
C HIS A 23 20.72 -7.65 5.16
N PRO A 24 20.77 -8.16 6.41
CA PRO A 24 19.69 -8.03 7.39
C PRO A 24 19.28 -6.57 7.67
N ARG A 25 20.27 -5.66 7.78
CA ARG A 25 20.01 -4.23 8.01
C ARG A 25 19.33 -3.56 6.83
N LEU A 26 19.78 -3.87 5.61
CA LEU A 26 19.24 -3.28 4.39
C LEU A 26 17.81 -3.74 4.15
N THR A 27 17.53 -5.04 4.34
CA THR A 27 16.17 -5.60 4.26
C THR A 27 15.24 -5.01 5.32
N ALA A 28 15.72 -4.83 6.56
CA ALA A 28 14.92 -4.24 7.63
C ALA A 28 14.58 -2.76 7.38
N ILE A 29 15.57 -1.96 6.97
CA ILE A 29 15.37 -0.55 6.60
C ILE A 29 14.44 -0.44 5.41
N GLY A 30 14.66 -1.26 4.37
CA GLY A 30 13.83 -1.24 3.18
C GLY A 30 12.38 -1.67 3.44
N LEU A 31 12.14 -2.60 4.36
CA LEU A 31 10.80 -2.96 4.80
C LEU A 31 10.06 -1.78 5.46
N LEU A 32 10.77 -0.98 6.29
CA LEU A 32 10.22 0.25 6.88
C LEU A 32 10.00 1.32 5.81
N MET A 33 10.96 1.53 4.90
CA MET A 33 10.81 2.49 3.80
C MET A 33 9.60 2.14 2.92
N TRP A 34 9.40 0.85 2.65
CA TRP A 34 8.27 0.35 1.88
C TRP A 34 6.92 0.72 2.52
N SER A 35 6.71 0.36 3.80
CA SER A 35 5.44 0.60 4.49
C SER A 35 5.21 2.09 4.80
N PHE A 36 6.20 2.78 5.35
CA PHE A 36 6.08 4.19 5.71
C PHE A 36 6.02 5.11 4.49
N GLY A 37 6.76 4.82 3.41
CA GLY A 37 6.64 5.57 2.17
C GLY A 37 5.22 5.50 1.58
N ALA A 38 4.62 4.31 1.59
CA ALA A 38 3.23 4.14 1.17
C ALA A 38 2.27 4.88 2.11
N MET A 39 2.47 4.81 3.43
CA MET A 39 1.67 5.55 4.41
C MET A 39 1.75 7.07 4.21
N ILE A 40 2.94 7.63 3.98
CA ILE A 40 3.11 9.05 3.67
C ILE A 40 2.23 9.45 2.49
N SER A 41 2.25 8.64 1.43
CA SER A 41 1.42 8.88 0.24
C SER A 41 -0.07 8.90 0.56
N VAL A 42 -0.55 7.95 1.37
CA VAL A 42 -1.95 7.89 1.84
C VAL A 42 -2.32 9.11 2.66
N LEU A 43 -1.46 9.52 3.60
CA LEU A 43 -1.70 10.69 4.44
C LEU A 43 -1.74 11.98 3.61
N MET A 44 -0.88 12.11 2.61
CA MET A 44 -0.91 13.28 1.71
C MET A 44 -2.21 13.33 0.91
N VAL A 45 -2.73 12.19 0.45
CA VAL A 45 -4.06 12.12 -0.18
C VAL A 45 -5.15 12.58 0.79
N TRP A 46 -5.14 12.11 2.04
CA TRP A 46 -6.08 12.59 3.06
C TRP A 46 -5.98 14.10 3.28
N CYS A 47 -4.77 14.66 3.38
CA CYS A 47 -4.60 16.10 3.52
C CYS A 47 -5.19 16.87 2.33
N MET A 48 -5.02 16.38 1.11
CA MET A 48 -5.62 16.99 -0.09
C MET A 48 -7.15 16.90 -0.06
N ARG A 49 -7.73 15.74 0.30
CA ARG A 49 -9.18 15.56 0.38
C ARG A 49 -9.82 16.38 1.49
N SER A 50 -9.17 16.49 2.64
CA SER A 50 -9.64 17.38 3.72
C SER A 50 -9.61 18.84 3.29
N ALA A 51 -8.59 19.28 2.56
CA ALA A 51 -8.53 20.64 2.02
C ALA A 51 -9.64 20.93 1.00
N GLU A 52 -9.97 19.95 0.13
CA GLU A 52 -11.13 20.01 -0.77
C GLU A 52 -12.42 20.21 0.01
N VAL A 53 -12.71 19.35 1.00
CA VAL A 53 -13.93 19.45 1.80
C VAL A 53 -14.05 20.80 2.48
N LEU A 54 -12.96 21.30 3.09
CA LEU A 54 -12.92 22.61 3.75
C LEU A 54 -13.19 23.78 2.79
N ARG A 55 -12.76 23.65 1.52
CA ARG A 55 -13.05 24.65 0.51
C ARG A 55 -14.51 24.60 0.07
N ASP A 56 -15.04 23.42 -0.15
CA ASP A 56 -16.41 23.26 -0.66
C ASP A 56 -17.45 23.71 0.38
N ILE A 57 -17.14 23.65 1.68
CA ILE A 57 -17.97 24.25 2.75
C ILE A 57 -17.67 25.74 3.02
N GLY A 58 -16.80 26.38 2.22
CA GLY A 58 -16.48 27.81 2.32
C GLY A 58 -15.57 28.20 3.48
N VAL A 59 -14.92 27.25 4.15
CA VAL A 59 -14.07 27.50 5.32
C VAL A 59 -12.64 27.90 4.94
N SER A 60 -12.11 27.45 3.80
CA SER A 60 -10.73 27.77 3.39
C SER A 60 -10.54 27.75 1.87
N ALA A 61 -9.75 28.68 1.31
CA ALA A 61 -9.31 28.64 -0.09
C ALA A 61 -7.95 27.94 -0.29
N TRP A 62 -7.48 27.21 0.72
CA TRP A 62 -6.15 26.61 0.71
C TRP A 62 -6.04 25.43 -0.27
N MET A 63 -5.03 25.47 -1.13
CA MET A 63 -4.79 24.43 -2.14
C MET A 63 -3.36 23.89 -2.03
N PRO A 64 -3.14 22.80 -1.28
CA PRO A 64 -1.79 22.35 -0.95
C PRO A 64 -1.19 21.45 -2.04
N SER A 65 -0.84 22.04 -3.19
CA SER A 65 -0.16 21.36 -4.30
C SER A 65 1.14 20.66 -3.87
N ARG A 66 1.78 21.13 -2.80
CA ARG A 66 2.98 20.51 -2.20
C ARG A 66 2.70 19.12 -1.62
N PHE A 67 1.49 18.82 -1.17
CA PHE A 67 1.15 17.48 -0.66
C PHE A 67 1.09 16.45 -1.79
N ALA A 68 0.66 16.84 -2.99
CA ALA A 68 0.72 15.95 -4.14
C ALA A 68 2.17 15.50 -4.41
N TRP A 69 3.11 16.44 -4.41
CA TRP A 69 4.55 16.15 -4.56
C TRP A 69 5.13 15.34 -3.40
N ALA A 70 4.74 15.64 -2.17
CA ALA A 70 5.15 14.85 -1.01
C ALA A 70 4.64 13.40 -1.10
N GLY A 71 3.45 13.18 -1.66
CA GLY A 71 2.92 11.83 -1.91
C GLY A 71 3.70 11.08 -2.99
N VAL A 72 4.14 11.75 -4.06
CA VAL A 72 5.08 11.17 -5.04
C VAL A 72 6.38 10.76 -4.34
N GLY A 73 6.92 11.62 -3.47
CA GLY A 73 8.09 11.31 -2.66
C GLY A 73 7.89 10.08 -1.77
N GLY A 74 6.73 9.95 -1.14
CA GLY A 74 6.33 8.76 -0.38
C GLY A 74 6.34 7.48 -1.22
N LEU A 75 5.75 7.51 -2.42
CA LEU A 75 5.74 6.38 -3.34
C LEU A 75 7.15 6.01 -3.81
N MET A 76 8.02 6.99 -4.07
CA MET A 76 9.42 6.76 -4.42
C MET A 76 10.19 6.08 -3.29
N ILE A 77 10.04 6.55 -2.05
CA ILE A 77 10.63 5.92 -0.86
C ILE A 77 10.11 4.48 -0.72
N SER A 78 8.81 4.27 -0.95
CA SER A 78 8.19 2.96 -0.89
C SER A 78 8.75 2.00 -1.95
N MET A 79 8.93 2.49 -3.17
CA MET A 79 9.54 1.74 -4.29
C MET A 79 10.98 1.32 -3.99
N ILE A 80 11.80 2.25 -3.48
CA ILE A 80 13.19 1.97 -3.10
C ILE A 80 13.22 0.92 -1.98
N GLY A 81 12.33 1.05 -0.99
CA GLY A 81 12.18 0.06 0.08
C GLY A 81 11.79 -1.32 -0.46
N ALA A 82 10.80 -1.39 -1.35
CA ALA A 82 10.35 -2.64 -1.98
C ALA A 82 11.46 -3.32 -2.80
N ALA A 83 12.33 -2.55 -3.47
CA ALA A 83 13.45 -3.10 -4.24
C ALA A 83 14.42 -3.92 -3.37
N THR A 84 14.58 -3.56 -2.09
CA THR A 84 15.41 -4.33 -1.14
C THR A 84 14.83 -5.71 -0.78
N LEU A 85 13.54 -5.93 -1.07
CA LEU A 85 12.84 -7.19 -0.84
C LEU A 85 12.98 -8.15 -2.04
N ILE A 86 13.67 -7.73 -3.11
CA ILE A 86 14.01 -8.61 -4.22
C ILE A 86 15.12 -9.55 -3.73
N ARG A 87 14.77 -10.82 -3.51
CA ARG A 87 15.69 -11.90 -3.12
C ARG A 87 16.48 -11.60 -1.82
N PRO A 88 15.80 -11.47 -0.65
CA PRO A 88 16.44 -11.16 0.64
C PRO A 88 17.42 -12.23 1.16
N HIS A 89 17.33 -13.47 0.68
CA HIS A 89 18.21 -14.56 1.04
C HIS A 89 18.42 -15.54 -0.14
N PRO A 90 19.45 -16.40 -0.10
CA PRO A 90 19.79 -17.29 -1.22
C PRO A 90 18.70 -18.30 -1.58
N GLY A 91 17.91 -18.74 -0.59
CA GLY A 91 16.84 -19.73 -0.74
C GLY A 91 15.56 -19.25 -1.45
N VAL A 92 15.44 -17.97 -1.81
CA VAL A 92 14.27 -17.48 -2.56
C VAL A 92 14.31 -18.03 -3.99
N THR A 93 13.20 -18.61 -4.44
CA THR A 93 13.12 -19.17 -5.79
C THR A 93 13.18 -18.06 -6.85
N ARG A 94 13.71 -18.37 -8.05
CA ARG A 94 13.76 -17.40 -9.16
C ARG A 94 12.37 -16.85 -9.53
N ARG A 95 11.33 -17.68 -9.38
CA ARG A 95 9.94 -17.29 -9.65
C ARG A 95 9.43 -16.25 -8.67
N GLU A 96 9.75 -16.39 -7.38
CA GLU A 96 9.38 -15.41 -6.36
C GLU A 96 10.16 -14.11 -6.51
N ALA A 97 11.46 -14.19 -6.81
CA ALA A 97 12.27 -13.02 -7.11
C ALA A 97 11.71 -12.25 -8.32
N LEU A 98 11.38 -12.96 -9.42
CA LEU A 98 10.78 -12.34 -10.60
C LEU A 98 9.43 -11.70 -10.30
N ARG A 99 8.54 -12.38 -9.54
CA ARG A 99 7.26 -11.82 -9.11
C ARG A 99 7.43 -10.54 -8.28
N CYS A 100 8.41 -10.53 -7.38
CA CYS A 100 8.74 -9.33 -6.59
C CYS A 100 9.28 -8.21 -7.49
N SER A 101 10.18 -8.51 -8.44
CA SER A 101 10.69 -7.53 -9.40
C SER A 101 9.58 -6.94 -10.28
N ILE A 102 8.63 -7.76 -10.73
CA ILE A 102 7.44 -7.28 -11.46
C ILE A 102 6.64 -6.33 -10.56
N GLY A 103 6.36 -6.72 -9.31
CA GLY A 103 5.70 -5.85 -8.33
C GLY A 103 6.42 -4.50 -8.15
N VAL A 104 7.74 -4.50 -8.00
CA VAL A 104 8.54 -3.27 -7.88
C VAL A 104 8.46 -2.43 -9.16
N SER A 105 8.48 -3.04 -10.35
CA SER A 105 8.37 -2.30 -11.62
C SER A 105 7.02 -1.60 -11.79
N LEU A 106 5.94 -2.13 -11.21
CA LEU A 106 4.62 -1.50 -11.23
C LEU A 106 4.57 -0.16 -10.49
N TYR A 107 5.52 0.14 -9.60
CA TYR A 107 5.63 1.47 -8.99
C TYR A 107 5.85 2.57 -10.04
N ALA A 108 6.56 2.30 -11.14
CA ALA A 108 6.75 3.29 -12.19
C ALA A 108 5.42 3.70 -12.84
N ALA A 109 4.57 2.72 -13.14
CA ALA A 109 3.21 2.97 -13.63
C ALA A 109 2.35 3.65 -12.55
N LEU A 110 2.47 3.24 -11.28
CA LEU A 110 1.73 3.84 -10.18
C LEU A 110 2.11 5.31 -9.98
N LEU A 111 3.39 5.66 -10.05
CA LEU A 111 3.89 7.03 -9.96
C LEU A 111 3.33 7.90 -11.08
N PHE A 112 3.31 7.38 -12.32
CA PHE A 112 2.72 8.06 -13.45
C PHE A 112 1.22 8.32 -13.23
N VAL A 113 0.45 7.29 -12.84
CA VAL A 113 -0.99 7.41 -12.59
C VAL A 113 -1.27 8.36 -11.42
N TYR A 114 -0.52 8.25 -10.32
CA TYR A 114 -0.64 9.15 -9.16
C TYR A 114 -0.36 10.60 -9.58
N HIS A 115 0.70 10.84 -10.33
CA HIS A 115 1.02 12.17 -10.85
C HIS A 115 -0.10 12.70 -11.76
N ALA A 116 -0.61 11.87 -12.68
CA ALA A 116 -1.71 12.24 -13.56
C ALA A 116 -2.95 12.68 -12.78
N ILE A 117 -3.36 11.91 -11.76
CA ILE A 117 -4.52 12.23 -10.91
C ILE A 117 -4.26 13.50 -10.11
N TYR A 118 -3.26 13.49 -9.23
CA TYR A 118 -3.15 14.49 -8.17
C TYR A 118 -2.45 15.78 -8.59
N ILE A 119 -1.57 15.72 -9.61
CA ILE A 119 -0.90 16.91 -10.15
C ILE A 119 -1.58 17.36 -11.44
N GLY A 120 -1.95 16.43 -12.32
CA GLY A 120 -2.62 16.75 -13.58
C GLY A 120 -4.05 17.23 -13.39
N HIS A 121 -4.87 16.47 -12.66
CA HIS A 121 -6.30 16.80 -12.52
C HIS A 121 -6.61 17.62 -11.27
N ASP A 122 -6.19 17.19 -10.08
CA ASP A 122 -6.65 17.81 -8.83
C ASP A 122 -6.08 19.21 -8.60
N VAL A 123 -4.89 19.55 -9.11
CA VAL A 123 -4.38 20.93 -8.99
C VAL A 123 -5.20 21.90 -9.83
N ILE A 124 -5.75 21.44 -10.96
CA ILE A 124 -6.49 22.27 -11.93
C ILE A 124 -7.99 22.29 -11.59
N SER A 125 -8.53 21.19 -11.07
CA SER A 125 -9.96 20.99 -10.79
C SER A 125 -10.12 20.18 -9.50
N PRO A 126 -10.08 20.84 -8.34
CA PRO A 126 -9.77 20.18 -7.08
C PRO A 126 -10.99 19.67 -6.32
N SER A 127 -12.19 19.66 -6.93
CA SER A 127 -13.45 19.21 -6.29
C SER A 127 -14.02 17.93 -6.95
N PRO A 128 -13.29 16.81 -7.04
CA PRO A 128 -13.81 15.59 -7.64
C PRO A 128 -15.02 14.97 -6.92
N ILE A 129 -15.31 15.32 -5.66
CA ILE A 129 -16.43 14.75 -4.90
C ILE A 129 -17.71 15.56 -5.10
N PHE A 130 -17.68 16.88 -4.88
CA PHE A 130 -18.89 17.71 -4.88
C PHE A 130 -19.12 18.49 -6.18
N ALA A 131 -18.07 18.73 -6.97
CA ALA A 131 -18.18 19.38 -8.28
C ALA A 131 -17.25 18.71 -9.30
N PRO A 132 -17.54 17.44 -9.70
CA PRO A 132 -16.61 16.60 -10.47
C PRO A 132 -16.13 17.21 -11.79
N GLY A 133 -16.92 18.13 -12.37
CA GLY A 133 -16.63 18.78 -13.65
C GLY A 133 -16.74 17.82 -14.84
N GLY A 134 -16.34 18.28 -16.03
CA GLY A 134 -16.45 17.52 -17.28
C GLY A 134 -15.50 16.32 -17.40
N ASP A 135 -14.54 16.18 -16.50
CA ASP A 135 -13.46 15.19 -16.57
C ASP A 135 -13.53 14.13 -15.45
N ALA A 136 -14.73 13.97 -14.87
CA ALA A 136 -14.99 13.03 -13.78
C ALA A 136 -14.68 11.57 -14.17
N LEU A 137 -15.05 11.18 -15.40
CA LEU A 137 -14.85 9.82 -15.91
C LEU A 137 -13.36 9.47 -16.02
N GLY A 138 -12.54 10.37 -16.55
CA GLY A 138 -11.10 10.17 -16.68
C GLY A 138 -10.44 9.93 -15.32
N ARG A 139 -10.83 10.70 -14.30
CA ARG A 139 -10.33 10.54 -12.93
C ARG A 139 -10.73 9.20 -12.32
N SER A 140 -12.00 8.79 -12.43
CA SER A 140 -12.44 7.51 -11.87
C SER A 140 -11.75 6.32 -12.52
N VAL A 141 -11.54 6.35 -13.85
CA VAL A 141 -10.77 5.31 -14.57
C VAL A 141 -9.32 5.25 -14.07
N LEU A 142 -8.66 6.40 -13.91
CA LEU A 142 -7.31 6.45 -13.36
C LEU A 142 -7.24 5.94 -11.91
N ARG A 143 -8.26 6.20 -11.07
CA ARG A 143 -8.33 5.66 -9.70
C ARG A 143 -8.49 4.14 -9.70
N VAL A 144 -9.33 3.57 -10.56
CA VAL A 144 -9.43 2.11 -10.71
C VAL A 144 -8.07 1.53 -11.12
N LEU A 145 -7.40 2.13 -12.10
CA LEU A 145 -6.06 1.71 -12.52
C LEU A 145 -5.05 1.80 -11.37
N MET A 146 -5.10 2.89 -10.58
CA MET A 146 -4.26 3.06 -9.38
C MET A 146 -4.48 1.90 -8.39
N PHE A 147 -5.73 1.51 -8.11
CA PHE A 147 -6.02 0.39 -7.22
C PHE A 147 -5.54 -0.95 -7.77
N LEU A 148 -5.68 -1.19 -9.07
CA LEU A 148 -5.16 -2.39 -9.72
C LEU A 148 -3.63 -2.47 -9.63
N LEU A 149 -2.95 -1.34 -9.81
CA LEU A 149 -1.49 -1.25 -9.68
C LEU A 149 -1.05 -1.51 -8.24
N VAL A 150 -1.70 -0.90 -7.24
CA VAL A 150 -1.41 -1.16 -5.83
C VAL A 150 -1.66 -2.63 -5.48
N ALA A 151 -2.77 -3.22 -5.94
CA ALA A 151 -3.05 -4.63 -5.73
C ALA A 151 -1.98 -5.54 -6.37
N GLY A 152 -1.53 -5.20 -7.58
CA GLY A 152 -0.43 -5.89 -8.25
C GLY A 152 0.91 -5.80 -7.50
N ILE A 153 1.24 -4.61 -6.99
CA ILE A 153 2.43 -4.39 -6.15
C ILE A 153 2.35 -5.25 -4.89
N VAL A 154 1.24 -5.18 -4.15
CA VAL A 154 1.04 -5.95 -2.93
C VAL A 154 1.12 -7.45 -3.24
N TRP A 155 0.48 -7.91 -4.30
CA TRP A 155 0.54 -9.32 -4.72
C TRP A 155 1.97 -9.78 -5.06
N GLY A 156 2.76 -8.95 -5.74
CA GLY A 156 4.15 -9.24 -6.10
C GLY A 156 5.11 -9.23 -4.90
N VAL A 157 4.95 -8.29 -3.96
CA VAL A 157 5.82 -8.12 -2.78
C VAL A 157 5.42 -9.07 -1.64
N ARG A 158 4.16 -9.49 -1.57
CA ARG A 158 3.59 -10.33 -0.50
C ARG A 158 4.40 -11.59 -0.17
N PRO A 159 4.88 -12.41 -1.13
CA PRO A 159 5.64 -13.62 -0.80
C PRO A 159 6.93 -13.31 -0.02
N ALA A 160 7.66 -12.26 -0.43
CA ALA A 160 8.88 -11.84 0.23
C ALA A 160 8.58 -11.27 1.64
N ALA A 161 7.56 -10.42 1.77
CA ALA A 161 7.16 -9.85 3.05
C ALA A 161 6.66 -10.92 4.04
N LEU A 162 5.85 -11.87 3.57
CA LEU A 162 5.39 -13.00 4.40
C LEU A 162 6.54 -13.92 4.80
N GLY A 163 7.49 -14.19 3.91
CA GLY A 163 8.68 -14.98 4.24
C GLY A 163 9.49 -14.38 5.39
N LEU A 164 9.65 -13.05 5.40
CA LEU A 164 10.30 -12.33 6.50
C LEU A 164 9.48 -12.36 7.79
N ALA A 165 8.15 -12.16 7.68
CA ALA A 165 7.25 -12.18 8.83
C ALA A 165 7.22 -13.57 9.50
N VAL A 166 7.10 -14.65 8.71
CA VAL A 166 7.11 -16.04 9.19
C VAL A 166 8.38 -16.35 9.99
N ARG A 167 9.56 -15.95 9.48
CA ARG A 167 10.85 -16.09 10.19
C ARG A 167 10.90 -15.32 11.52
N SER A 168 10.22 -14.18 11.60
CA SER A 168 10.19 -13.35 12.81
C SER A 168 9.15 -13.79 13.85
N VAL A 169 8.04 -14.39 13.40
CA VAL A 169 6.87 -14.72 14.23
C VAL A 169 6.93 -16.16 14.77
N ILE A 170 7.54 -17.09 14.04
CA ILE A 170 7.67 -18.49 14.48
C ILE A 170 8.58 -18.64 15.70
N VAL A 171 9.55 -17.74 15.89
CA VAL A 171 10.44 -17.82 17.06
C VAL A 171 9.72 -17.51 18.38
N ARG A 172 8.53 -16.87 18.39
CA ARG A 172 7.95 -16.35 19.66
C ARG A 172 6.48 -16.63 20.00
N THR A 173 5.51 -16.77 19.09
CA THR A 173 4.09 -16.75 19.54
C THR A 173 3.10 -17.70 18.85
N GLY A 174 3.48 -18.42 17.78
CA GLY A 174 2.59 -19.41 17.16
C GLY A 174 1.29 -18.88 16.53
N ARG A 175 1.10 -17.55 16.47
CA ARG A 175 -0.02 -16.89 15.77
C ARG A 175 0.56 -15.89 14.77
N VAL A 176 0.67 -16.32 13.52
CA VAL A 176 0.96 -15.42 12.39
C VAL A 176 -0.37 -14.90 11.87
N ASP A 177 -0.59 -13.59 11.95
CA ASP A 177 -1.77 -13.02 11.31
C ASP A 177 -1.50 -12.82 9.81
N ARG A 178 -1.76 -13.88 9.02
CA ARG A 178 -1.67 -13.87 7.55
C ARG A 178 -2.71 -12.93 6.90
N GLN A 179 -3.55 -12.28 7.72
CA GLN A 179 -4.75 -11.58 7.30
C GLN A 179 -4.54 -10.10 7.00
N SER A 180 -3.48 -9.46 7.50
CA SER A 180 -3.31 -7.99 7.36
C SER A 180 -3.17 -7.53 5.90
N LEU A 181 -2.33 -8.19 5.09
CA LEU A 181 -2.19 -7.86 3.66
C LEU A 181 -3.44 -8.19 2.84
N LEU A 182 -4.18 -9.25 3.20
CA LEU A 182 -5.44 -9.59 2.53
C LEU A 182 -6.55 -8.60 2.87
N ALA A 183 -6.60 -8.12 4.12
CA ALA A 183 -7.54 -7.09 4.54
C ALA A 183 -7.27 -5.76 3.78
N VAL A 184 -6.00 -5.43 3.52
CA VAL A 184 -5.64 -4.27 2.69
C VAL A 184 -6.07 -4.43 1.23
N LEU A 185 -5.93 -5.62 0.65
CA LEU A 185 -6.45 -5.91 -0.69
C LEU A 185 -7.99 -5.86 -0.73
N ALA A 186 -8.65 -6.34 0.31
CA ALA A 186 -10.11 -6.30 0.41
C ALA A 186 -10.63 -4.85 0.51
N SER A 187 -9.98 -4.00 1.31
CA SER A 187 -10.35 -2.58 1.41
C SER A 187 -10.10 -1.80 0.12
N LEU A 188 -9.00 -2.10 -0.60
CA LEU A 188 -8.79 -1.64 -1.98
C LEU A 188 -9.93 -2.07 -2.91
N GLY A 189 -10.38 -3.33 -2.79
CA GLY A 189 -11.52 -3.84 -3.57
C GLY A 189 -12.80 -3.05 -3.30
N ILE A 190 -13.10 -2.74 -2.04
CA ILE A 190 -14.26 -1.91 -1.66
C ILE A 190 -14.14 -0.51 -2.30
N ALA A 191 -12.98 0.13 -2.20
CA ALA A 191 -12.77 1.45 -2.81
C ALA A 191 -12.92 1.41 -4.34
N ALA A 192 -12.36 0.38 -4.99
CA ALA A 192 -12.47 0.18 -6.43
C ALA A 192 -13.92 -0.06 -6.89
N LEU A 193 -14.72 -0.79 -6.12
CA LEU A 193 -16.15 -0.97 -6.39
C LEU A 193 -16.89 0.38 -6.37
N GLY A 194 -16.56 1.25 -5.42
CA GLY A 194 -17.10 2.60 -5.38
C GLY A 194 -16.75 3.41 -6.64
N ASP A 195 -15.52 3.32 -7.13
CA ASP A 195 -15.11 3.95 -8.39
C ASP A 195 -15.82 3.35 -9.63
N LEU A 196 -16.04 2.04 -9.66
CA LEU A 196 -16.83 1.40 -10.72
C LEU A 196 -18.28 1.86 -10.71
N LEU A 197 -18.88 2.04 -9.53
CA LEU A 197 -20.22 2.64 -9.40
C LEU A 197 -20.22 4.10 -9.89
N SER A 198 -19.18 4.87 -9.56
CA SER A 198 -19.00 6.23 -10.06
C SER A 198 -18.84 6.29 -11.59
N ILE A 199 -18.24 5.28 -12.22
CA ILE A 199 -18.21 5.19 -13.70
C ILE A 199 -19.61 4.85 -14.23
N ALA A 200 -20.35 3.96 -13.56
CA ALA A 200 -21.69 3.55 -13.97
C ALA A 200 -22.72 4.69 -13.91
N THR A 201 -22.55 5.70 -13.03
CA THR A 201 -23.42 6.90 -13.01
C THR A 201 -23.44 7.61 -14.35
N HIS A 202 -22.30 7.64 -15.05
CA HIS A 202 -22.16 8.34 -16.34
C HIS A 202 -22.99 7.72 -17.47
N PHE A 203 -23.33 6.43 -17.34
CA PHE A 203 -24.13 5.70 -18.32
C PHE A 203 -25.59 5.51 -17.87
N SER A 204 -25.95 6.05 -16.71
CA SER A 204 -27.27 5.85 -16.11
C SER A 204 -28.21 7.04 -16.39
N PRO A 205 -29.53 6.82 -16.49
CA PRO A 205 -30.51 7.90 -16.55
C PRO A 205 -30.43 8.80 -15.30
N VAL A 206 -30.71 10.09 -15.47
CA VAL A 206 -30.61 11.13 -14.42
C VAL A 206 -31.35 10.75 -13.13
N SER A 207 -32.50 10.08 -13.23
CA SER A 207 -33.32 9.68 -12.07
C SER A 207 -32.65 8.69 -11.12
N ILE A 208 -31.71 7.87 -11.60
CA ILE A 208 -31.01 6.85 -10.80
C ILE A 208 -29.55 7.27 -10.56
N ALA A 209 -28.99 8.12 -11.43
CA ALA A 209 -27.60 8.58 -11.36
C ALA A 209 -27.26 9.25 -10.02
N ASP A 210 -28.16 10.06 -9.46
CA ASP A 210 -27.94 10.73 -8.15
C ASP A 210 -27.81 9.72 -7.00
N ILE A 211 -28.66 8.69 -6.99
CA ILE A 211 -28.64 7.63 -5.99
C ILE A 211 -27.33 6.83 -6.09
N ILE A 212 -26.94 6.43 -7.31
CA ILE A 212 -25.68 5.69 -7.53
C ILE A 212 -24.48 6.57 -7.15
N SER A 213 -24.52 7.88 -7.44
CA SER A 213 -23.46 8.82 -7.07
C SER A 213 -23.25 8.88 -5.55
N ILE A 214 -24.33 9.06 -4.78
CA ILE A 214 -24.27 9.07 -3.31
C ILE A 214 -23.70 7.74 -2.77
N VAL A 215 -24.20 6.61 -3.27
CA VAL A 215 -23.70 5.28 -2.87
C VAL A 215 -22.22 5.14 -3.22
N SER A 216 -21.80 5.58 -4.40
CA SER A 216 -20.39 5.52 -4.84
C SER A 216 -19.47 6.29 -3.89
N VAL A 217 -19.84 7.52 -3.49
CA VAL A 217 -19.06 8.35 -2.56
C VAL A 217 -18.94 7.68 -1.19
N VAL A 218 -20.02 7.11 -0.67
CA VAL A 218 -20.01 6.39 0.62
C VAL A 218 -19.08 5.18 0.56
N VAL A 219 -19.18 4.38 -0.51
CA VAL A 219 -18.36 3.18 -0.69
C VAL A 219 -16.87 3.52 -0.85
N ILE A 220 -16.54 4.55 -1.65
CA ILE A 220 -15.16 5.06 -1.80
C ILE A 220 -14.61 5.53 -0.45
N SER A 221 -15.40 6.29 0.30
CA SER A 221 -15.00 6.84 1.60
C SER A 221 -14.73 5.73 2.61
N LEU A 222 -15.65 4.76 2.71
CA LEU A 222 -15.49 3.59 3.59
C LEU A 222 -14.25 2.78 3.21
N GLY A 223 -14.06 2.47 1.92
CA GLY A 223 -12.89 1.76 1.42
C GLY A 223 -11.58 2.49 1.75
N SER A 224 -11.56 3.82 1.60
CA SER A 224 -10.39 4.65 1.91
C SER A 224 -10.02 4.64 3.40
N VAL A 225 -11.02 4.69 4.29
CA VAL A 225 -10.81 4.57 5.75
C VAL A 225 -10.27 3.18 6.10
N LEU A 226 -10.90 2.12 5.59
CA LEU A 226 -10.47 0.74 5.83
C LEU A 226 -9.05 0.48 5.31
N PHE A 227 -8.70 1.03 4.14
CA PHE A 227 -7.36 0.95 3.57
C PHE A 227 -6.34 1.65 4.47
N THR A 228 -6.68 2.84 4.98
CA THR A 228 -5.80 3.58 5.91
C THR A 228 -5.54 2.81 7.18
N VAL A 229 -6.58 2.22 7.80
CA VAL A 229 -6.43 1.35 8.98
C VAL A 229 -5.53 0.14 8.68
N GLY A 230 -5.73 -0.50 7.53
CA GLY A 230 -4.90 -1.61 7.09
C GLY A 230 -3.43 -1.21 6.89
N MET A 231 -3.17 -0.04 6.32
CA MET A 231 -1.81 0.51 6.19
C MET A 231 -1.17 0.81 7.54
N VAL A 232 -1.93 1.30 8.54
CA VAL A 232 -1.42 1.52 9.90
C VAL A 232 -0.95 0.20 10.52
N ASN A 233 -1.75 -0.85 10.36
CA ASN A 233 -1.38 -2.20 10.83
C ASN A 233 -0.10 -2.70 10.16
N ILE A 234 0.04 -2.52 8.84
CA ILE A 234 1.29 -2.86 8.13
C ILE A 234 2.48 -2.09 8.70
N CYS A 235 2.36 -0.77 8.92
CA CYS A 235 3.44 0.02 9.52
C CYS A 235 3.83 -0.52 10.91
N ILE A 236 2.86 -0.78 11.77
CA ILE A 236 3.09 -1.35 13.12
C ILE A 236 3.80 -2.71 13.01
N ASP A 237 3.36 -3.58 12.12
CA ASP A 237 3.96 -4.89 11.92
C ASP A 237 5.41 -4.78 11.43
N THR A 238 5.70 -3.89 10.47
CA THR A 238 7.08 -3.68 10.00
C THR A 238 8.01 -3.15 11.09
N VAL A 239 7.53 -2.28 12.00
CA VAL A 239 8.30 -1.81 13.17
C VAL A 239 8.56 -2.95 14.16
N ARG A 240 7.57 -3.82 14.40
CA ARG A 240 7.71 -4.97 15.29
C ARG A 240 8.72 -6.00 14.77
N ILE A 241 8.77 -6.18 13.45
CA ILE A 241 9.66 -7.15 12.78
C ILE A 241 11.10 -6.62 12.70
N TYR A 242 11.30 -5.30 12.59
CA TYR A 242 12.62 -4.66 12.45
C TYR A 242 13.71 -5.17 13.42
N PRO A 243 13.54 -5.18 14.76
CA PRO A 243 14.60 -5.60 15.67
C PRO A 243 14.98 -7.08 15.50
N VAL A 244 14.04 -7.92 15.05
CA VAL A 244 14.26 -9.35 14.82
C VAL A 244 15.11 -9.58 13.56
N LEU A 245 14.90 -8.77 12.52
CA LEU A 245 15.70 -8.82 11.29
C LEU A 245 17.13 -8.30 11.50
N VAL A 246 17.30 -7.22 12.26
CA VAL A 246 18.61 -6.58 12.47
C VAL A 246 19.50 -7.36 13.44
N ARG A 247 18.91 -8.04 14.42
CA ARG A 247 19.61 -8.83 15.44
C ARG A 247 19.08 -10.26 15.40
N PRO A 248 19.44 -11.06 14.37
CA PRO A 248 19.08 -12.47 14.35
C PRO A 248 19.59 -13.11 15.64
N GLY A 249 18.69 -13.76 16.38
CA GLY A 249 19.02 -14.40 17.63
C GLY A 249 19.95 -15.57 17.39
N VAL A 250 21.25 -15.34 17.64
CA VAL A 250 22.35 -16.31 17.72
C VAL A 250 22.70 -17.02 16.40
N GLY A 251 23.81 -16.57 15.81
CA GLY A 251 24.94 -17.44 15.50
C GLY A 251 26.04 -17.13 16.50
#